data_AF-A0A6V7PXT9-F1
#
_entry.id   AF-A0A6V7PXT9-F1
#
_cell.length_a   1.000
_cell.length_b   1.000
_cell.length_c   1.000
_cell.angle_alpha   90.00
_cell.angle_beta   90.00
_cell.angle_gamma   90.00
#
_symmetry.space_group_name_H-M   'P 1'
#
loop_
_entity.id
_entity.type
_entity.pdbx_description
1 polymer ?
#
loop_
_entity_poly.entity_id
_entity_poly.type
_entity_poly.pdbx_seq_one_letter_code
_entity_poly.pdbx_strand_id
1 'polypeptide(L)'
;MAGASTPFGGGACKLYQSYLKRTNVLSVAFVAFLCSASYFLGVWQHAGAGPGGAAVVLTAVPCDRRAAGAGAAPATALDFAAHHSAAAEEEGWRRRKGGGGGGVPGGAALPGEGGGAEVPRAGAERLPEPVPVAGEPRVAWFANVPHKELTVEKAVQNWIRVDGDKFRFPGGGTMFPNGADAYIDDMQRLAPALRSGAVRTALDTGCGVASWGAYLLSRDIITMSFAPRDTHEAQVQFALERGVPAMIGVLASNRLPYPARAFDMAHCSRCLIPWHLYDGQYLIEIDRVLRPGGYWILSGPPINWKRHWKGWQRTQEDLSAEQNAIESVAKSLCWNKIKEQEDIAIWQKPVNHVHCKASRKLVQSPPFCPAQDPDAAWYNKMETCITALPEVASIEQVAGGELKNWPERLTAVPPRISSGSLEGVTAEMFLQDTALWKKRVGYYKTVINQLGRRADTVTCST
;
A
#
# COMPACT_ATOMS: atom_id res chain seq x y z
N MET A 1 -37.01 -64.84 28.62
CA MET A 1 -37.94 -65.39 27.61
C MET A 1 -37.45 -64.96 26.24
N ALA A 2 -37.51 -65.87 25.26
CA ALA A 2 -37.15 -65.73 23.85
C ALA A 2 -37.76 -64.47 23.18
N GLY A 3 -37.33 -63.94 22.03
CA GLY A 3 -36.36 -64.35 21.01
C GLY A 3 -36.64 -63.55 19.71
N ALA A 4 -35.57 -63.19 19.00
CA ALA A 4 -35.40 -62.91 17.55
C ALA A 4 -36.40 -62.02 16.73
N SER A 5 -35.89 -60.97 16.08
CA SER A 5 -35.56 -60.95 14.63
C SER A 5 -35.19 -59.53 14.10
N THR A 6 -34.10 -59.45 13.33
CA THR A 6 -33.69 -58.35 12.40
C THR A 6 -33.91 -58.83 10.94
N PRO A 7 -33.69 -58.08 9.82
CA PRO A 7 -33.08 -56.74 9.59
C PRO A 7 -33.75 -55.87 8.46
N PHE A 8 -32.99 -54.91 7.89
CA PHE A 8 -33.21 -53.95 6.76
C PHE A 8 -33.60 -52.52 7.20
N GLY A 9 -32.98 -51.41 6.77
CA GLY A 9 -32.01 -51.13 5.71
C GLY A 9 -32.37 -49.80 5.02
N GLY A 10 -31.48 -48.80 5.05
CA GLY A 10 -31.42 -47.67 4.09
C GLY A 10 -32.52 -46.60 4.11
N GLY A 11 -32.27 -45.45 4.73
CA GLY A 11 -33.25 -44.35 4.80
C GLY A 11 -32.68 -42.94 4.96
N ALA A 12 -31.56 -42.59 4.30
CA ALA A 12 -31.10 -41.19 4.26
C ALA A 12 -30.40 -40.79 2.94
N CYS A 13 -30.51 -41.61 1.88
CA CYS A 13 -29.95 -41.32 0.56
C CYS A 13 -31.02 -40.93 -0.49
N LYS A 14 -32.26 -40.65 -0.08
CA LYS A 14 -33.39 -40.38 -1.00
C LYS A 14 -33.81 -38.90 -1.11
N LEU A 15 -33.23 -37.99 -0.34
CA LEU A 15 -33.55 -36.55 -0.45
C LEU A 15 -32.63 -35.77 -1.41
N TYR A 16 -31.48 -36.34 -1.81
CA TYR A 16 -30.56 -35.68 -2.74
C TYR A 16 -30.74 -36.09 -4.22
N GLN A 17 -31.47 -37.17 -4.50
CA GLN A 17 -31.66 -37.64 -5.89
C GLN A 17 -32.80 -36.93 -6.64
N SER A 18 -33.59 -36.09 -5.97
CA SER A 18 -34.76 -35.43 -6.57
C SER A 18 -34.47 -34.06 -7.19
N TYR A 19 -33.33 -33.42 -6.87
CA TYR A 19 -32.98 -32.11 -7.45
C TYR A 19 -32.23 -32.22 -8.80
N LEU A 20 -31.81 -33.42 -9.19
CA LEU A 20 -31.14 -33.71 -10.46
C LEU A 20 -32.06 -34.35 -11.51
N LYS A 21 -33.38 -34.24 -11.35
CA LYS A 21 -34.38 -34.66 -12.35
C LYS A 21 -35.35 -33.54 -12.67
N ARG A 22 -34.86 -32.54 -13.41
CA ARG A 22 -35.56 -31.72 -14.42
C ARG A 22 -34.74 -30.44 -14.68
N THR A 23 -33.50 -30.59 -15.11
CA THR A 23 -32.92 -29.56 -15.98
C THR A 23 -33.70 -29.65 -17.29
N ASN A 24 -34.63 -28.72 -17.48
CA ASN A 24 -35.37 -28.61 -18.72
C ASN A 24 -34.32 -28.36 -19.81
N VAL A 25 -34.08 -29.36 -20.68
CA VAL A 25 -33.07 -29.29 -21.75
C VAL A 25 -33.26 -28.04 -22.59
N LEU A 26 -34.51 -27.57 -22.72
CA LEU A 26 -34.87 -26.30 -23.35
C LEU A 26 -34.26 -25.09 -22.63
N SER A 27 -34.22 -25.07 -21.30
CA SER A 27 -33.63 -23.98 -20.51
C SER A 27 -32.11 -23.95 -20.64
N VAL A 28 -31.45 -25.11 -20.65
CA VAL A 28 -29.99 -25.18 -20.86
C VAL A 28 -29.63 -24.79 -22.30
N ALA A 29 -30.39 -25.28 -23.28
CA ALA A 29 -30.22 -24.90 -24.68
C ALA A 29 -30.48 -23.41 -24.91
N PHE A 30 -31.49 -22.83 -24.23
CA PHE A 30 -31.80 -21.41 -24.31
C PHE A 30 -30.67 -20.54 -23.73
N VAL A 31 -30.11 -20.91 -22.58
CA VAL A 31 -28.95 -20.20 -22.00
C VAL A 31 -27.72 -20.31 -22.90
N ALA A 32 -27.44 -21.51 -23.44
CA ALA A 32 -26.33 -21.70 -24.38
C ALA A 32 -26.52 -20.89 -25.67
N PHE A 33 -27.76 -20.81 -26.17
CA PHE A 33 -28.12 -19.98 -27.31
C PHE A 33 -27.92 -18.49 -27.02
N LEU A 34 -28.41 -17.99 -25.88
CA LEU A 34 -28.23 -16.59 -25.48
C LEU A 34 -26.76 -16.20 -25.30
N CYS A 35 -25.95 -17.08 -24.69
CA CYS A 35 -24.50 -16.86 -24.57
C CYS A 35 -23.82 -16.82 -25.95
N SER A 36 -24.19 -17.73 -26.85
CA SER A 36 -23.65 -17.77 -28.20
C SER A 36 -24.08 -16.56 -29.02
N ALA A 37 -25.37 -16.18 -28.95
CA ALA A 37 -25.91 -15.02 -29.63
C ALA A 37 -25.26 -13.71 -29.14
N SER A 38 -25.02 -13.59 -27.83
CA SER A 38 -24.31 -12.43 -27.25
C SER A 38 -22.86 -12.35 -27.71
N TYR A 39 -22.18 -13.51 -27.82
CA TYR A 39 -20.84 -13.58 -28.37
C TYR A 39 -20.80 -13.16 -29.85
N PHE A 40 -21.72 -13.67 -30.67
CA PHE A 40 -21.81 -13.29 -32.08
C PHE A 40 -22.26 -11.84 -32.29
N LEU A 41 -23.10 -11.29 -31.42
CA LEU A 41 -23.45 -9.86 -31.41
C LEU A 41 -22.23 -8.99 -31.06
N GLY A 42 -21.42 -9.39 -30.08
CA GLY A 42 -20.16 -8.72 -29.77
C GLY A 42 -19.18 -8.79 -30.94
N VAL A 43 -19.02 -9.95 -31.57
CA VAL A 43 -18.22 -10.11 -32.79
C VAL A 43 -18.77 -9.25 -33.92
N TRP A 44 -20.08 -9.18 -34.12
CA TRP A 44 -20.71 -8.37 -35.18
C TRP A 44 -20.57 -6.87 -34.95
N GLN A 45 -20.74 -6.39 -33.70
CA GLN A 45 -20.48 -5.00 -33.30
C GLN A 45 -19.02 -4.60 -33.50
N HIS A 46 -18.09 -5.56 -33.42
CA HIS A 46 -16.67 -5.36 -33.69
C HIS A 46 -16.22 -5.77 -35.11
N ALA A 47 -17.09 -6.37 -35.92
CA ALA A 47 -16.80 -6.81 -37.30
C ALA A 47 -17.01 -5.71 -38.35
N GLY A 48 -17.41 -4.51 -37.93
CA GLY A 48 -17.52 -3.33 -38.80
C GLY A 48 -16.17 -2.70 -39.21
N ALA A 49 -15.04 -3.18 -38.68
CA ALA A 49 -13.71 -2.77 -39.13
C ALA A 49 -13.20 -3.74 -40.22
N GLY A 50 -13.57 -3.44 -41.47
CA GLY A 50 -12.94 -4.07 -42.64
C GLY A 50 -11.42 -3.80 -42.70
N PRO A 51 -10.66 -4.63 -43.42
CA PRO A 51 -9.20 -4.64 -43.40
C PRO A 51 -8.65 -3.43 -44.16
N GLY A 52 -8.41 -2.34 -43.44
CA GLY A 52 -7.95 -1.09 -44.04
C GLY A 52 -8.02 0.08 -43.07
N GLY A 53 -7.30 -0.02 -41.96
CA GLY A 53 -7.23 1.03 -40.95
C GLY A 53 -6.47 0.52 -39.75
N ALA A 54 -5.16 0.77 -39.72
CA ALA A 54 -4.31 0.43 -38.59
C ALA A 54 -4.81 1.15 -37.33
N ALA A 55 -5.49 0.41 -36.45
CA ALA A 55 -5.64 0.83 -35.07
C ALA A 55 -4.24 0.83 -34.46
N VAL A 56 -3.73 2.04 -34.20
CA VAL A 56 -2.48 2.29 -33.50
C VAL A 56 -2.64 1.77 -32.07
N VAL A 57 -2.22 0.52 -31.88
CA VAL A 57 -1.82 0.02 -30.58
C VAL A 57 -0.46 0.66 -30.31
N LEU A 58 -0.41 1.61 -29.37
CA LEU A 58 0.86 2.12 -28.82
C LEU A 58 1.47 1.03 -27.93
N THR A 59 2.00 -0.01 -28.58
CA THR A 59 2.96 -0.94 -28.00
C THR A 59 4.34 -0.60 -28.54
N ALA A 60 5.26 -0.34 -27.61
CA ALA A 60 6.69 -0.18 -27.81
C ALA A 60 7.16 1.06 -28.59
N VAL A 61 7.97 1.89 -27.91
CA VAL A 61 8.97 2.72 -28.57
C VAL A 61 10.05 1.77 -29.10
N PRO A 62 10.29 1.68 -30.43
CA PRO A 62 11.40 0.90 -30.95
C PRO A 62 12.68 1.73 -30.80
N CYS A 63 13.58 1.33 -29.91
CA CYS A 63 14.97 1.77 -29.98
C CYS A 63 15.67 0.97 -31.08
N ASP A 64 15.60 1.48 -32.31
CA ASP A 64 16.37 0.94 -33.41
C ASP A 64 17.85 1.35 -33.23
N ARG A 65 18.71 0.38 -32.90
CA ARG A 65 20.16 0.55 -32.91
C ARG A 65 20.65 0.51 -34.36
N ARG A 66 20.53 1.64 -35.07
CA ARG A 66 21.39 1.93 -36.22
C ARG A 66 22.26 3.12 -35.91
N ALA A 67 23.57 2.85 -35.89
CA ALA A 67 24.61 3.84 -35.74
C ALA A 67 24.49 4.90 -36.84
N ALA A 68 24.22 6.14 -36.43
CA ALA A 68 24.52 7.33 -37.19
C ALA A 68 25.24 8.29 -36.24
N GLY A 69 26.50 8.57 -36.53
CA GLY A 69 27.33 9.44 -35.72
C GLY A 69 26.80 10.88 -35.73
N ALA A 70 26.57 11.43 -34.54
CA ALA A 70 26.53 12.86 -34.28
C ALA A 70 26.89 13.10 -32.80
N GLY A 71 27.72 14.11 -32.55
CA GLY A 71 28.51 14.30 -31.32
C GLY A 71 27.71 14.27 -30.01
N ALA A 72 28.36 13.71 -28.99
CA ALA A 72 27.87 13.66 -27.62
C ALA A 72 27.69 15.07 -27.04
N ALA A 73 26.44 15.43 -26.71
CA ALA A 73 26.17 16.47 -25.73
C ALA A 73 26.36 15.88 -24.32
N PRO A 74 26.95 16.62 -23.36
CA PRO A 74 27.15 16.10 -22.01
C PRO A 74 25.79 15.87 -21.33
N ALA A 75 25.69 14.76 -20.60
CA ALA A 75 24.51 14.46 -19.79
C ALA A 75 24.26 15.61 -18.81
N THR A 76 23.10 16.25 -18.92
CA THR A 76 22.66 17.26 -17.96
C THR A 76 22.47 16.59 -16.60
N ALA A 77 23.24 17.04 -15.61
CA ALA A 77 23.03 16.67 -14.22
C ALA A 77 21.61 17.09 -13.82
N LEU A 78 20.81 16.13 -13.35
CA LEU A 78 19.49 16.41 -12.82
C LEU A 78 19.65 17.18 -11.50
N ASP A 79 19.09 18.39 -11.45
CA ASP A 79 19.10 19.23 -10.27
C ASP A 79 17.94 18.84 -9.34
N PHE A 80 18.27 18.37 -8.14
CA PHE A 80 17.32 18.05 -7.09
C PHE A 80 17.20 19.19 -6.05
N ALA A 81 17.72 20.38 -6.34
CA ALA A 81 17.56 21.54 -5.48
C ALA A 81 16.09 21.95 -5.37
N ALA A 82 15.62 22.14 -4.13
CA ALA A 82 14.29 22.67 -3.88
C ALA A 82 14.18 24.11 -4.41
N HIS A 83 13.30 24.35 -5.38
CA HIS A 83 13.05 25.66 -5.98
C HIS A 83 12.36 26.69 -5.05
N HIS A 84 12.09 26.32 -3.80
CA HIS A 84 11.62 27.23 -2.75
C HIS A 84 12.75 27.52 -1.77
N SER A 85 13.62 28.47 -2.10
CA SER A 85 14.64 28.96 -1.18
C SER A 85 14.06 30.11 -0.34
N ALA A 86 13.97 29.92 0.97
CA ALA A 86 13.51 30.95 1.92
C ALA A 86 14.35 32.25 1.88
N ALA A 87 15.55 32.21 1.27
CA ALA A 87 16.39 33.39 1.08
C ALA A 87 15.84 34.36 0.02
N ALA A 88 15.10 33.88 -0.98
CA ALA A 88 14.57 34.74 -2.05
C ALA A 88 13.42 35.65 -1.57
N GLU A 89 12.70 35.25 -0.51
CA GLU A 89 11.62 36.06 0.06
C GLU A 89 12.12 37.19 0.97
N GLU A 90 13.26 37.02 1.66
CA GLU A 90 13.85 38.09 2.49
C GLU A 90 14.34 39.29 1.65
N GLU A 91 14.88 39.06 0.45
CA GLU A 91 15.27 40.14 -0.46
C GLU A 91 14.06 40.83 -1.12
N GLY A 92 13.03 40.05 -1.48
CA GLY A 92 11.79 40.58 -2.05
C GLY A 92 11.00 41.45 -1.07
N TRP A 93 10.99 41.07 0.21
CA TRP A 93 10.33 41.84 1.28
C TRP A 93 11.07 43.15 1.59
N ARG A 94 12.42 43.15 1.60
CA ARG A 94 13.21 44.37 1.79
C ARG A 94 13.05 45.39 0.67
N ARG A 95 12.91 44.95 -0.59
CA ARG A 95 12.66 45.87 -1.74
C ARG A 95 11.29 46.55 -1.69
N ARG A 96 10.26 45.91 -1.16
CA ARG A 96 8.89 46.48 -1.12
C ARG A 96 8.66 47.57 -0.06
N LYS A 97 9.55 47.71 0.94
CA LYS A 97 9.43 48.76 1.96
C LYS A 97 10.24 50.03 1.66
N GLY A 98 10.97 50.10 0.55
CA GLY A 98 11.91 51.20 0.26
C GLY A 98 11.46 52.29 -0.70
N GLY A 99 10.27 52.22 -1.30
CA GLY A 99 9.86 53.16 -2.38
C GLY A 99 8.56 53.89 -2.08
N GLY A 100 8.63 54.99 -1.33
CA GLY A 100 7.53 55.94 -1.17
C GLY A 100 7.64 57.09 -2.19
N GLY A 101 6.53 57.39 -2.86
CA GLY A 101 6.21 58.73 -3.39
C GLY A 101 6.32 58.93 -4.91
N GLY A 102 5.18 59.27 -5.53
CA GLY A 102 5.15 60.19 -6.68
C GLY A 102 4.38 59.75 -7.93
N GLY A 103 3.19 60.35 -8.14
CA GLY A 103 2.80 60.97 -9.42
C GLY A 103 2.28 60.11 -10.58
N VAL A 104 0.98 60.26 -10.87
CA VAL A 104 0.32 60.07 -12.19
C VAL A 104 0.52 61.37 -13.01
N PRO A 105 0.82 61.36 -14.33
CA PRO A 105 -0.17 61.28 -15.43
C PRO A 105 0.37 60.49 -16.66
N GLY A 106 -0.33 60.11 -17.73
CA GLY A 106 -1.68 60.32 -18.27
C GLY A 106 -1.62 59.98 -19.77
N GLY A 107 -2.61 59.24 -20.29
CA GLY A 107 -3.09 59.21 -21.69
C GLY A 107 -2.16 58.82 -22.85
N ALA A 108 -2.45 57.69 -23.51
CA ALA A 108 -2.49 57.58 -24.97
C ALA A 108 -3.30 56.33 -25.38
N ALA A 109 -4.36 56.52 -26.16
CA ALA A 109 -5.17 55.49 -26.79
C ALA A 109 -4.87 55.49 -28.31
N LEU A 110 -4.72 54.31 -28.91
CA LEU A 110 -4.99 54.05 -30.33
C LEU A 110 -5.43 52.58 -30.55
N PRO A 111 -6.17 52.27 -31.62
CA PRO A 111 -7.26 51.29 -31.60
C PRO A 111 -7.01 50.03 -32.45
N GLY A 112 -7.84 49.02 -32.22
CA GLY A 112 -8.28 48.06 -33.24
C GLY A 112 -7.45 46.80 -33.39
N GLU A 113 -7.95 45.69 -32.82
CA GLU A 113 -8.29 44.49 -33.59
C GLU A 113 -9.24 43.62 -32.75
N GLY A 114 -10.43 43.37 -33.29
CA GLY A 114 -11.46 42.54 -32.70
C GLY A 114 -11.24 41.06 -33.04
N GLY A 115 -11.69 40.18 -32.15
CA GLY A 115 -11.74 38.74 -32.40
C GLY A 115 -11.14 37.85 -31.31
N GLY A 116 -11.17 38.26 -30.04
CA GLY A 116 -10.90 37.35 -28.93
C GLY A 116 -12.14 36.50 -28.66
N ALA A 117 -12.11 35.22 -29.03
CA ALA A 117 -13.05 34.25 -28.50
C ALA A 117 -12.98 34.31 -26.97
N GLU A 118 -14.07 34.70 -26.30
CA GLU A 118 -14.22 34.52 -24.87
C GLU A 118 -14.08 33.02 -24.58
N VAL A 119 -12.94 32.63 -24.00
CA VAL A 119 -12.84 31.37 -23.28
C VAL A 119 -13.90 31.46 -22.18
N PRO A 120 -14.93 30.59 -22.17
CA PRO A 120 -15.92 30.64 -21.12
C PRO A 120 -15.17 30.49 -19.80
N ARG A 121 -15.37 31.49 -18.92
CA ARG A 121 -14.88 31.49 -17.55
C ARG A 121 -15.23 30.12 -16.98
N ALA A 122 -14.23 29.25 -16.78
CA ALA A 122 -14.43 27.99 -16.10
C ALA A 122 -15.21 28.32 -14.83
N GLY A 123 -16.43 27.79 -14.71
CA GLY A 123 -17.24 27.97 -13.52
C GLY A 123 -16.35 27.64 -12.34
N ALA A 124 -16.27 28.56 -11.36
CA ALA A 124 -15.33 28.52 -10.26
C ALA A 124 -15.07 27.08 -9.79
N GLU A 125 -13.97 26.48 -10.24
CA GLU A 125 -13.51 25.21 -9.72
C GLU A 125 -13.16 25.50 -8.27
N ARG A 126 -14.04 25.06 -7.36
CA ARG A 126 -13.84 25.22 -5.93
C ARG A 126 -12.54 24.48 -5.62
N LEU A 127 -11.53 25.22 -5.17
CA LEU A 127 -10.26 24.62 -4.74
C LEU A 127 -10.59 23.50 -3.73
N PRO A 128 -9.94 22.33 -3.84
CA PRO A 128 -10.16 21.25 -2.88
C PRO A 128 -9.91 21.76 -1.46
N GLU A 129 -10.78 21.39 -0.54
CA GLU A 129 -10.67 21.84 0.85
C GLU A 129 -9.36 21.27 1.43
N PRO A 130 -8.63 22.03 2.28
CA PRO A 130 -7.36 21.58 2.82
C PRO A 130 -7.50 20.24 3.55
N VAL A 131 -6.56 19.32 3.28
CA VAL A 131 -6.45 18.06 4.02
C VAL A 131 -6.42 18.39 5.52
N PRO A 132 -7.27 17.75 6.35
CA PRO A 132 -7.28 17.97 7.79
C PRO A 132 -5.86 17.86 8.36
N VAL A 133 -5.49 18.82 9.20
CA VAL A 133 -4.16 18.88 9.82
C VAL A 133 -3.85 17.53 10.48
N ALA A 134 -2.58 17.10 10.40
CA ALA A 134 -2.05 15.91 11.07
C ALA A 134 -2.50 15.91 12.55
N GLY A 135 -3.52 15.10 12.86
CA GLY A 135 -4.24 15.15 14.13
C GLY A 135 -5.66 14.60 14.05
N GLU A 136 -6.32 14.72 12.89
CA GLU A 136 -7.63 14.11 12.63
C GLU A 136 -7.64 13.17 11.41
N PRO A 137 -6.85 12.07 11.40
CA PRO A 137 -6.87 11.09 10.30
C PRO A 137 -8.18 10.27 10.25
N ARG A 138 -9.25 10.78 10.90
CA ARG A 138 -10.57 10.19 11.05
C ARG A 138 -11.64 10.98 10.28
N VAL A 139 -11.28 12.05 9.58
CA VAL A 139 -12.21 12.83 8.75
C VAL A 139 -11.64 13.14 7.38
N ALA A 140 -12.51 13.28 6.39
CA ALA A 140 -12.20 13.82 5.07
C ALA A 140 -13.34 14.75 4.62
N TRP A 141 -13.06 15.75 3.80
CA TRP A 141 -14.12 16.61 3.27
C TRP A 141 -14.97 15.88 2.26
N PHE A 142 -16.30 16.02 2.34
CA PHE A 142 -17.21 15.43 1.37
C PHE A 142 -16.93 15.95 -0.04
N ALA A 143 -16.63 17.24 -0.16
CA ALA A 143 -16.36 17.90 -1.44
C ALA A 143 -15.14 17.31 -2.19
N ASN A 144 -14.16 16.75 -1.47
CA ASN A 144 -12.96 16.19 -2.09
C ASN A 144 -13.21 14.80 -2.66
N VAL A 145 -14.24 14.08 -2.18
CA VAL A 145 -14.63 12.74 -2.65
C VAL A 145 -16.17 12.63 -2.68
N PRO A 146 -16.88 13.29 -3.61
CA PRO A 146 -18.33 13.49 -3.53
C PRO A 146 -19.16 12.24 -3.92
N HIS A 147 -18.78 11.07 -3.40
CA HIS A 147 -19.33 9.75 -3.66
C HIS A 147 -19.78 9.11 -2.34
N LYS A 148 -21.07 8.72 -2.25
CA LYS A 148 -21.68 8.19 -1.02
C LYS A 148 -21.80 6.67 -1.00
N GLU A 149 -21.53 6.00 -2.12
CA GLU A 149 -21.78 4.59 -2.36
C GLU A 149 -21.12 3.73 -1.27
N LEU A 150 -19.84 4.02 -0.95
CA LEU A 150 -19.10 3.31 0.08
C LEU A 150 -19.73 3.44 1.48
N THR A 151 -20.38 4.58 1.78
CA THR A 151 -21.06 4.81 3.06
C THR A 151 -22.33 3.98 3.20
N VAL A 152 -22.95 3.60 2.09
CA VAL A 152 -24.12 2.72 2.06
C VAL A 152 -23.66 1.27 2.12
N GLU A 153 -22.73 0.88 1.25
CA GLU A 153 -22.30 -0.51 1.12
C GLU A 153 -21.53 -1.04 2.32
N LYS A 154 -20.74 -0.19 2.98
CA LYS A 154 -19.91 -0.58 4.14
C LYS A 154 -20.47 -0.05 5.46
N ALA A 155 -21.74 0.38 5.49
CA ALA A 155 -22.40 0.91 6.68
C ALA A 155 -22.32 -0.07 7.87
N VAL A 156 -22.65 -1.35 7.64
CA VAL A 156 -22.66 -2.41 8.66
C VAL A 156 -21.26 -2.64 9.25
N GLN A 157 -20.22 -2.46 8.44
CA GLN A 157 -18.82 -2.63 8.86
C GLN A 157 -18.24 -1.38 9.53
N ASN A 158 -19.01 -0.29 9.60
CA ASN A 158 -18.61 0.96 10.21
C ASN A 158 -17.30 1.51 9.63
N TRP A 159 -17.12 1.43 8.31
CA TRP A 159 -15.92 1.94 7.63
C TRP A 159 -15.91 3.47 7.55
N ILE A 160 -17.03 4.03 7.11
CA ILE A 160 -17.18 5.43 6.77
C ILE A 160 -18.64 5.86 6.99
N ARG A 161 -18.84 7.08 7.46
CA ARG A 161 -20.16 7.71 7.65
C ARG A 161 -20.15 9.10 7.03
N VAL A 162 -21.27 9.50 6.44
CA VAL A 162 -21.50 10.91 6.09
C VAL A 162 -21.86 11.65 7.37
N ASP A 163 -21.22 12.79 7.62
CA ASP A 163 -21.57 13.72 8.68
C ASP A 163 -21.47 15.16 8.16
N GLY A 164 -22.63 15.72 7.79
CA GLY A 164 -22.70 17.05 7.19
C GLY A 164 -21.87 17.17 5.91
N ASP A 165 -20.88 18.06 5.94
CA ASP A 165 -19.93 18.36 4.87
C ASP A 165 -18.67 17.49 4.91
N LYS A 166 -18.63 16.47 5.77
CA LYS A 166 -17.48 15.58 5.96
C LYS A 166 -17.87 14.12 5.88
N PHE A 167 -16.87 13.29 5.61
CA PHE A 167 -16.88 11.87 5.94
C PHE A 167 -16.16 11.66 7.27
N ARG A 168 -16.69 10.75 8.11
CA ARG A 168 -16.02 10.25 9.31
C ARG A 168 -15.64 8.79 9.16
N PHE A 169 -14.45 8.45 9.64
CA PHE A 169 -13.87 7.11 9.59
C PHE A 169 -13.67 6.60 11.02
N PRO A 170 -14.64 5.86 11.58
CA PRO A 170 -14.56 5.39 12.96
C PRO A 170 -13.62 4.18 13.14
N GLY A 171 -12.94 3.75 12.06
CA GLY A 171 -11.93 2.69 12.11
C GLY A 171 -12.52 1.28 12.15
N GLY A 172 -13.80 1.12 11.84
CA GLY A 172 -14.44 -0.19 11.78
C GLY A 172 -13.97 -1.02 10.59
N GLY A 173 -14.28 -2.31 10.65
CA GLY A 173 -14.14 -3.23 9.55
C GLY A 173 -14.38 -4.67 9.97
N THR A 174 -14.42 -5.59 9.00
CA THR A 174 -14.67 -7.01 9.29
C THR A 174 -13.67 -7.60 10.29
N MET A 175 -12.41 -7.19 10.19
CA MET A 175 -11.35 -7.59 11.14
C MET A 175 -11.13 -6.57 12.26
N PHE A 176 -11.89 -5.48 12.27
CA PHE A 176 -11.83 -4.43 13.28
C PHE A 176 -13.22 -4.25 13.92
N PRO A 177 -13.86 -5.31 14.46
CA PRO A 177 -15.21 -5.21 15.01
C PRO A 177 -15.28 -4.24 16.20
N ASN A 178 -14.17 -4.10 16.93
CA ASN A 178 -14.00 -3.15 18.04
C ASN A 178 -13.24 -1.87 17.63
N GLY A 179 -13.03 -1.66 16.33
CA GLY A 179 -12.26 -0.55 15.77
C GLY A 179 -10.75 -0.81 15.64
N ALA A 180 -10.11 -0.03 14.76
CA ALA A 180 -8.70 -0.16 14.43
C ALA A 180 -7.75 0.11 15.62
N ASP A 181 -8.13 0.99 16.55
CA ASP A 181 -7.35 1.22 17.78
C ASP A 181 -7.19 -0.05 18.62
N ALA A 182 -8.31 -0.73 18.92
CA ALA A 182 -8.31 -1.97 19.69
C ALA A 182 -7.50 -3.07 18.97
N TYR A 183 -7.64 -3.16 17.65
CA TYR A 183 -6.86 -4.08 16.84
C TYR A 183 -5.34 -3.82 16.93
N ILE A 184 -4.92 -2.55 16.83
CA ILE A 184 -3.50 -2.17 16.99
C ILE A 184 -3.02 -2.50 18.41
N ASP A 185 -3.84 -2.25 19.43
CA ASP A 185 -3.50 -2.60 20.81
C ASP A 185 -3.32 -4.11 20.99
N ASP A 186 -4.14 -4.92 20.32
CA ASP A 186 -4.02 -6.39 20.31
C ASP A 186 -2.69 -6.81 19.67
N MET A 187 -2.36 -6.28 18.49
CA MET A 187 -1.08 -6.55 17.82
C MET A 187 0.11 -6.23 18.72
N GLN A 188 0.07 -5.08 19.40
CA GLN A 188 1.13 -4.65 20.30
C GLN A 188 1.25 -5.53 21.55
N ARG A 189 0.16 -6.15 22.02
CA ARG A 189 0.22 -7.17 23.09
C ARG A 189 0.88 -8.46 22.61
N LEU A 190 0.66 -8.84 21.36
CA LEU A 190 1.26 -10.04 20.76
C LEU A 190 2.74 -9.85 20.40
N ALA A 191 3.13 -8.64 20.01
CA ALA A 191 4.49 -8.26 19.67
C ALA A 191 4.88 -6.94 20.35
N PRO A 192 5.41 -6.97 21.60
CA PRO A 192 5.75 -5.77 22.36
C PRO A 192 6.75 -4.83 21.68
N ALA A 193 7.58 -5.33 20.76
CA ALA A 193 8.47 -4.52 19.93
C ALA A 193 7.74 -3.46 19.07
N LEU A 194 6.43 -3.65 18.81
CA LEU A 194 5.59 -2.65 18.14
C LEU A 194 5.33 -1.40 19.01
N ARG A 195 5.71 -1.41 20.30
CA ARG A 195 5.61 -0.26 21.22
C ARG A 195 6.95 0.43 21.50
N SER A 196 8.07 -0.18 21.14
CA SER A 196 9.40 0.27 21.58
C SER A 196 10.04 1.35 20.69
N GLY A 197 9.35 1.80 19.64
CA GLY A 197 9.92 2.65 18.59
C GLY A 197 10.78 1.87 17.57
N ALA A 198 10.85 0.54 17.67
CA ALA A 198 11.56 -0.30 16.71
C ALA A 198 10.87 -0.32 15.34
N VAL A 199 9.54 -0.22 15.31
CA VAL A 199 8.75 -0.07 14.09
C VAL A 199 8.41 1.40 13.88
N ARG A 200 8.82 1.95 12.73
CA ARG A 200 8.51 3.32 12.31
C ARG A 200 7.78 3.36 10.98
N THR A 201 8.08 2.42 10.10
CA THR A 201 7.57 2.34 8.73
C THR A 201 6.86 1.02 8.51
N ALA A 202 5.63 1.10 8.01
CA ALA A 202 4.79 -0.06 7.73
C ALA A 202 4.28 -0.06 6.28
N LEU A 203 4.11 -1.25 5.71
CA LEU A 203 3.46 -1.48 4.43
C LEU A 203 2.09 -2.13 4.66
N ASP A 204 1.02 -1.51 4.18
CA ASP A 204 -0.36 -2.02 4.27
C ASP A 204 -0.82 -2.52 2.90
N THR A 205 -1.04 -3.84 2.80
CA THR A 205 -1.43 -4.51 1.56
C THR A 205 -2.94 -4.78 1.57
N GLY A 206 -3.67 -4.22 0.60
CA GLY A 206 -5.14 -4.35 0.54
C GLY A 206 -5.85 -3.44 1.56
N CYS A 207 -5.37 -2.21 1.72
CA CYS A 207 -5.71 -1.31 2.83
C CYS A 207 -7.18 -0.83 2.91
N GLY A 208 -8.01 -1.05 1.88
CA GLY A 208 -9.33 -0.43 1.78
C GLY A 208 -9.22 1.09 1.92
N VAL A 209 -9.96 1.70 2.86
CA VAL A 209 -9.86 3.13 3.21
C VAL A 209 -8.68 3.48 4.13
N ALA A 210 -7.70 2.59 4.28
CA ALA A 210 -6.49 2.76 5.11
C ALA A 210 -6.75 3.12 6.58
N SER A 211 -7.81 2.57 7.18
CA SER A 211 -8.14 2.78 8.60
C SER A 211 -7.00 2.36 9.53
N TRP A 212 -6.36 1.23 9.25
CA TRP A 212 -5.22 0.77 10.05
C TRP A 212 -4.03 1.75 9.97
N GLY A 213 -3.65 2.16 8.76
CA GLY A 213 -2.58 3.15 8.56
C GLY A 213 -2.87 4.51 9.20
N ALA A 214 -4.09 4.99 9.08
CA ALA A 214 -4.53 6.23 9.73
C ALA A 214 -4.39 6.20 11.26
N TYR A 215 -4.75 5.08 11.88
CA TYR A 215 -4.74 4.95 13.33
C TYR A 215 -3.32 4.76 13.88
N LEU A 216 -2.43 4.14 13.09
CA LEU A 216 -1.01 3.99 13.41
C LEU A 216 -0.23 5.31 13.48
N LEU A 217 -0.70 6.37 12.82
CA LEU A 217 -0.07 7.71 12.91
C LEU A 217 0.00 8.20 14.37
N SER A 218 -1.02 7.91 15.17
CA SER A 218 -1.05 8.24 16.60
C SER A 218 -0.04 7.46 17.45
N ARG A 219 0.54 6.39 16.88
CA ARG A 219 1.54 5.52 17.51
C ARG A 219 2.93 5.75 16.91
N ASP A 220 3.15 6.89 16.26
CA ASP A 220 4.39 7.23 15.58
C ASP A 220 4.82 6.20 14.52
N ILE A 221 3.86 5.56 13.85
CA ILE A 221 4.12 4.64 12.73
C ILE A 221 3.53 5.25 11.46
N ILE A 222 4.38 5.47 10.45
CA ILE A 222 3.94 5.87 9.11
C ILE A 222 3.69 4.61 8.29
N THR A 223 2.49 4.55 7.72
CA THR A 223 2.08 3.46 6.85
C THR A 223 2.04 3.92 5.41
N MET A 224 2.64 3.14 4.53
CA MET A 224 2.44 3.23 3.09
C MET A 224 1.41 2.18 2.69
N SER A 225 0.26 2.64 2.23
CA SER A 225 -0.88 1.79 1.93
C SER A 225 -1.01 1.57 0.43
N PHE A 226 -1.33 0.36 -0.02
CA PHE A 226 -1.74 0.18 -1.40
C PHE A 226 -2.93 -0.76 -1.53
N ALA A 227 -3.80 -0.39 -2.47
CA ALA A 227 -5.00 -1.14 -2.79
C ALA A 227 -5.23 -1.14 -4.31
N PRO A 228 -5.87 -2.18 -4.87
CA PRO A 228 -6.33 -2.14 -6.24
C PRO A 228 -7.32 -0.99 -6.45
N ARG A 229 -7.52 -0.60 -7.71
CA ARG A 229 -8.70 0.20 -8.06
C ARG A 229 -9.93 -0.68 -7.89
N ASP A 230 -10.69 -0.40 -6.84
CA ASP A 230 -11.97 -1.07 -6.57
C ASP A 230 -13.12 -0.36 -7.32
N THR A 231 -14.28 -1.03 -7.43
CA THR A 231 -15.52 -0.49 -8.03
C THR A 231 -16.05 0.75 -7.32
N HIS A 232 -15.57 1.03 -6.10
CA HIS A 232 -15.91 2.20 -5.32
C HIS A 232 -15.04 3.43 -5.62
N GLU A 233 -14.09 3.33 -6.57
CA GLU A 233 -13.20 4.35 -7.14
C GLU A 233 -12.32 5.20 -6.18
N ALA A 234 -12.64 5.25 -4.89
CA ALA A 234 -12.19 6.28 -3.98
C ALA A 234 -11.37 5.78 -2.77
N GLN A 235 -11.06 4.48 -2.65
CA GLN A 235 -10.39 3.95 -1.45
C GLN A 235 -9.03 4.60 -1.16
N VAL A 236 -8.15 4.65 -2.17
CA VAL A 236 -6.85 5.33 -2.08
C VAL A 236 -7.03 6.83 -1.93
N GLN A 237 -8.02 7.41 -2.60
CA GLN A 237 -8.33 8.84 -2.47
C GLN A 237 -8.73 9.19 -1.03
N PHE A 238 -9.64 8.43 -0.40
CA PHE A 238 -10.01 8.62 1.00
C PHE A 238 -8.80 8.56 1.93
N ALA A 239 -7.85 7.65 1.69
CA ALA A 239 -6.63 7.58 2.48
C ALA A 239 -5.78 8.87 2.34
N LEU A 240 -5.59 9.35 1.10
CA LEU A 240 -4.85 10.58 0.80
C LEU A 240 -5.52 11.82 1.40
N GLU A 241 -6.85 11.93 1.32
CA GLU A 241 -7.64 13.03 1.89
C GLU A 241 -7.61 13.07 3.43
N ARG A 242 -7.08 12.02 4.07
CA ARG A 242 -6.87 11.92 5.51
C ARG A 242 -5.39 12.06 5.91
N GLY A 243 -4.52 12.34 4.95
CA GLY A 243 -3.07 12.44 5.15
C GLY A 243 -2.35 11.09 5.32
N VAL A 244 -2.97 9.98 4.91
CA VAL A 244 -2.34 8.65 4.92
C VAL A 244 -1.65 8.42 3.57
N PRO A 245 -0.33 8.17 3.54
CA PRO A 245 0.35 7.80 2.30
C PRO A 245 -0.28 6.54 1.69
N ALA A 246 -0.78 6.69 0.47
CA ALA A 246 -1.42 5.59 -0.24
C ALA A 246 -1.18 5.67 -1.76
N MET A 247 -1.17 4.52 -2.41
CA MET A 247 -1.10 4.41 -3.87
C MET A 247 -2.01 3.31 -4.42
N ILE A 248 -2.44 3.47 -5.66
CA ILE A 248 -3.09 2.37 -6.39
C ILE A 248 -2.01 1.35 -6.76
N GLY A 249 -2.21 0.11 -6.36
CA GLY A 249 -1.24 -0.95 -6.60
C GLY A 249 -1.81 -2.34 -6.32
N VAL A 250 -1.21 -3.34 -6.96
CA VAL A 250 -1.48 -4.76 -6.71
C VAL A 250 -0.16 -5.51 -6.67
N LEU A 251 -0.10 -6.55 -5.84
CA LEU A 251 0.97 -7.54 -5.94
C LEU A 251 0.65 -8.44 -7.14
N ALA A 252 1.44 -8.27 -8.21
CA ALA A 252 1.31 -9.02 -9.45
C ALA A 252 2.69 -9.56 -9.83
N SER A 253 3.16 -9.32 -11.06
CA SER A 253 4.42 -9.89 -11.56
C SER A 253 5.65 -8.98 -11.43
N ASN A 254 5.49 -7.70 -11.08
CA ASN A 254 6.60 -6.75 -10.89
C ASN A 254 6.83 -6.46 -9.41
N ARG A 255 8.08 -6.23 -9.01
CA ARG A 255 8.44 -5.80 -7.64
C ARG A 255 7.63 -4.55 -7.23
N LEU A 256 7.33 -4.45 -5.94
CA LEU A 256 6.82 -3.22 -5.36
C LEU A 256 7.85 -2.10 -5.58
N PRO A 257 7.40 -0.84 -5.77
CA PRO A 257 8.25 0.31 -6.10
C PRO A 257 9.02 0.83 -4.86
N TYR A 258 9.57 -0.07 -4.06
CA TYR A 258 10.34 0.22 -2.87
C TYR A 258 11.70 -0.49 -2.90
N PRO A 259 12.76 0.17 -2.43
CA PRO A 259 14.06 -0.48 -2.21
C PRO A 259 13.93 -1.67 -1.26
N ALA A 260 14.91 -2.58 -1.28
CA ALA A 260 14.96 -3.65 -0.30
C ALA A 260 15.14 -3.07 1.10
N ARG A 261 14.60 -3.75 2.13
CA ARG A 261 14.72 -3.34 3.54
C ARG A 261 14.23 -1.90 3.81
N ALA A 262 13.11 -1.53 3.21
CA ALA A 262 12.47 -0.23 3.32
C ALA A 262 11.43 -0.13 4.45
N PHE A 263 10.88 -1.25 4.91
CA PHE A 263 9.82 -1.29 5.94
C PHE A 263 10.22 -2.13 7.16
N ASP A 264 9.78 -1.69 8.33
CA ASP A 264 9.96 -2.44 9.59
C ASP A 264 8.84 -3.48 9.79
N MET A 265 7.69 -3.25 9.15
CA MET A 265 6.50 -4.09 9.27
C MET A 265 5.72 -4.13 7.95
N ALA A 266 5.09 -5.26 7.66
CA ALA A 266 4.14 -5.42 6.58
C ALA A 266 2.86 -6.07 7.12
N HIS A 267 1.71 -5.63 6.63
CA HIS A 267 0.40 -6.03 7.13
C HIS A 267 -0.56 -6.36 5.99
N CYS A 268 -1.39 -7.37 6.22
CA CYS A 268 -2.55 -7.70 5.41
C CYS A 268 -3.72 -8.05 6.33
N SER A 269 -4.86 -7.41 6.11
CA SER A 269 -6.14 -7.81 6.71
C SER A 269 -7.14 -8.15 5.62
N ARG A 270 -7.46 -9.44 5.46
CA ARG A 270 -8.34 -9.96 4.38
C ARG A 270 -8.01 -9.41 3.00
N CYS A 271 -6.72 -9.25 2.67
CA CYS A 271 -6.29 -8.62 1.42
C CYS A 271 -6.52 -9.46 0.16
N LEU A 272 -7.00 -10.70 0.30
CA LEU A 272 -7.25 -11.67 -0.79
C LEU A 272 -6.01 -11.98 -1.65
N ILE A 273 -4.82 -11.68 -1.15
CA ILE A 273 -3.56 -12.04 -1.79
C ILE A 273 -3.30 -13.53 -1.49
N PRO A 274 -3.14 -14.38 -2.52
CA PRO A 274 -2.89 -15.80 -2.30
C PRO A 274 -1.41 -16.01 -1.98
N TRP A 275 -1.03 -15.71 -0.74
CA TRP A 275 0.36 -15.66 -0.26
C TRP A 275 1.19 -16.93 -0.50
N HIS A 276 0.54 -18.08 -0.59
CA HIS A 276 1.18 -19.38 -0.79
C HIS A 276 1.31 -19.81 -2.25
N LEU A 277 0.58 -19.16 -3.18
CA LEU A 277 0.61 -19.50 -4.61
C LEU A 277 1.85 -18.92 -5.28
N TYR A 278 2.08 -19.33 -6.55
CA TYR A 278 3.17 -18.86 -7.38
C TYR A 278 4.54 -19.04 -6.68
N ASP A 279 4.74 -20.20 -6.06
CA ASP A 279 5.93 -20.56 -5.28
C ASP A 279 6.26 -19.55 -4.17
N GLY A 280 5.23 -18.91 -3.59
CA GLY A 280 5.40 -17.92 -2.52
C GLY A 280 5.95 -16.58 -2.99
N GLN A 281 5.89 -16.27 -4.29
CA GLN A 281 6.44 -15.05 -4.89
C GLN A 281 6.02 -13.76 -4.16
N TYR A 282 4.78 -13.68 -3.68
CA TYR A 282 4.31 -12.50 -2.95
C TYR A 282 4.95 -12.36 -1.57
N LEU A 283 5.12 -13.46 -0.83
CA LEU A 283 5.83 -13.44 0.45
C LEU A 283 7.33 -13.16 0.26
N ILE A 284 7.92 -13.62 -0.84
CA ILE A 284 9.30 -13.31 -1.21
C ILE A 284 9.47 -11.81 -1.47
N GLU A 285 8.49 -11.18 -2.13
CA GLU A 285 8.53 -9.73 -2.34
C GLU A 285 8.38 -8.96 -1.03
N ILE A 286 7.51 -9.42 -0.12
CA ILE A 286 7.44 -8.86 1.24
C ILE A 286 8.76 -9.05 1.99
N ASP A 287 9.42 -10.22 1.87
CA ASP A 287 10.74 -10.45 2.44
C ASP A 287 11.74 -9.43 1.93
N ARG A 288 11.82 -9.20 0.62
CA ARG A 288 12.76 -8.23 0.02
C ARG A 288 12.61 -6.84 0.64
N VAL A 289 11.39 -6.33 0.76
CA VAL A 289 11.13 -4.97 1.26
C VAL A 289 11.18 -4.86 2.79
N LEU A 290 11.04 -5.97 3.52
CA LEU A 290 11.18 -5.99 4.98
C LEU A 290 12.65 -5.91 5.41
N ARG A 291 12.89 -5.07 6.42
CA ARG A 291 14.17 -5.01 7.13
C ARG A 291 14.44 -6.33 7.87
N PRO A 292 15.73 -6.67 8.10
CA PRO A 292 16.07 -7.80 8.96
C PRO A 292 15.44 -7.62 10.35
N GLY A 293 14.82 -8.67 10.88
CA GLY A 293 14.05 -8.60 12.12
C GLY A 293 12.65 -7.98 11.99
N GLY A 294 12.25 -7.54 10.79
CA GLY A 294 10.94 -6.96 10.52
C GLY A 294 9.79 -7.95 10.65
N TYR A 295 8.59 -7.43 10.81
CA TYR A 295 7.39 -8.22 11.08
C TYR A 295 6.47 -8.32 9.87
N TRP A 296 5.87 -9.48 9.69
CA TRP A 296 4.73 -9.65 8.79
C TRP A 296 3.51 -10.11 9.58
N ILE A 297 2.38 -9.46 9.33
CA ILE A 297 1.15 -9.65 10.08
C ILE A 297 0.03 -9.97 9.12
N LEU A 298 -0.59 -11.14 9.31
CA LEU A 298 -1.74 -11.58 8.54
C LEU A 298 -2.97 -11.67 9.46
N SER A 299 -4.09 -11.14 8.99
CA SER A 299 -5.34 -11.16 9.72
C SER A 299 -6.55 -11.51 8.84
N GLY A 300 -7.47 -12.29 9.41
CA GLY A 300 -8.61 -12.88 8.68
C GLY A 300 -8.25 -14.23 8.05
N PRO A 301 -9.04 -14.71 7.07
CA PRO A 301 -8.84 -16.03 6.49
C PRO A 301 -7.40 -16.19 5.95
N PRO A 302 -6.74 -17.33 6.20
CA PRO A 302 -7.25 -18.49 6.92
C PRO A 302 -7.05 -18.46 8.45
N ILE A 303 -6.41 -17.44 9.02
CA ILE A 303 -6.11 -17.37 10.46
C ILE A 303 -7.40 -17.43 11.28
N ASN A 304 -7.43 -18.28 12.32
CA ASN A 304 -8.61 -18.55 13.16
C ASN A 304 -9.78 -19.27 12.44
N TRP A 305 -9.50 -20.00 11.36
CA TRP A 305 -10.52 -20.74 10.60
C TRP A 305 -11.37 -21.69 11.45
N LYS A 306 -10.79 -22.27 12.52
CA LYS A 306 -11.51 -23.18 13.44
C LYS A 306 -12.77 -22.55 14.02
N ARG A 307 -12.77 -21.23 14.23
CA ARG A 307 -13.92 -20.47 14.74
C ARG A 307 -14.81 -19.93 13.63
N HIS A 308 -14.22 -19.48 12.51
CA HIS A 308 -14.93 -18.63 11.54
C HIS A 308 -15.29 -19.29 10.20
N TRP A 309 -14.89 -20.54 9.94
CA TRP A 309 -15.08 -21.20 8.64
C TRP A 309 -16.52 -21.09 8.08
N LYS A 310 -17.55 -21.26 8.93
CA LYS A 310 -18.96 -21.12 8.53
C LYS A 310 -19.29 -19.72 8.01
N GLY A 311 -18.79 -18.69 8.68
CA GLY A 311 -19.03 -17.30 8.31
C GLY A 311 -18.30 -16.89 7.04
N TRP A 312 -17.26 -17.64 6.64
CA TRP A 312 -16.53 -17.41 5.40
C TRP A 312 -17.02 -18.27 4.23
N GLN A 313 -18.03 -19.13 4.47
CA GLN A 313 -18.58 -20.03 3.46
C GLN A 313 -17.52 -20.92 2.80
N ARG A 314 -16.55 -21.37 3.61
CA ARG A 314 -15.41 -22.19 3.21
C ARG A 314 -15.28 -23.41 4.11
N THR A 315 -14.68 -24.49 3.63
CA THR A 315 -14.53 -25.72 4.41
C THR A 315 -13.35 -25.62 5.36
N GLN A 316 -13.36 -26.41 6.43
CA GLN A 316 -12.24 -26.45 7.37
C GLN A 316 -10.98 -27.00 6.69
N GLU A 317 -11.15 -27.96 5.79
CA GLU A 317 -10.07 -28.58 5.03
C GLU A 317 -9.40 -27.55 4.12
N ASP A 318 -10.17 -26.72 3.41
CA ASP A 318 -9.62 -25.71 2.51
C ASP A 318 -8.83 -24.63 3.28
N LEU A 319 -9.34 -24.18 4.43
CA LEU A 319 -8.73 -23.10 5.21
C LEU A 319 -7.49 -23.62 5.95
N SER A 320 -7.56 -24.84 6.48
CA SER A 320 -6.41 -25.52 7.07
C SER A 320 -5.32 -25.74 6.04
N ALA A 321 -5.65 -26.20 4.83
CA ALA A 321 -4.69 -26.38 3.75
C ALA A 321 -4.04 -25.05 3.34
N GLU A 322 -4.84 -23.98 3.20
CA GLU A 322 -4.32 -22.65 2.88
C GLU A 322 -3.39 -22.12 3.97
N GLN A 323 -3.77 -22.22 5.24
CA GLN A 323 -2.92 -21.78 6.36
C GLN A 323 -1.60 -22.57 6.39
N ASN A 324 -1.67 -23.90 6.26
CA ASN A 324 -0.48 -24.74 6.24
C ASN A 324 0.45 -24.40 5.06
N ALA A 325 -0.11 -24.06 3.89
CA ALA A 325 0.67 -23.66 2.73
C ALA A 325 1.35 -22.30 2.95
N ILE A 326 0.66 -21.32 3.55
CA ILE A 326 1.24 -20.02 3.92
C ILE A 326 2.37 -20.21 4.93
N GLU A 327 2.16 -21.03 5.96
CA GLU A 327 3.17 -21.32 6.97
C GLU A 327 4.38 -22.06 6.40
N SER A 328 4.16 -22.95 5.43
CA SER A 328 5.23 -23.62 4.68
C SER A 328 6.10 -22.63 3.92
N VAL A 329 5.50 -21.66 3.23
CA VAL A 329 6.25 -20.58 2.54
C VAL A 329 6.99 -19.71 3.55
N ALA A 330 6.34 -19.24 4.63
CA ALA A 330 7.03 -18.43 5.64
C ALA A 330 8.24 -19.17 6.24
N LYS A 331 8.09 -20.47 6.54
CA LYS A 331 9.20 -21.33 6.99
C LYS A 331 10.27 -21.50 5.92
N SER A 332 9.89 -21.60 4.65
CA SER A 332 10.81 -21.62 3.52
C SER A 332 11.47 -20.25 3.26
N LEU A 333 11.07 -19.18 3.93
CA LEU A 333 11.82 -17.91 3.98
C LEU A 333 12.64 -17.76 5.26
N CYS A 334 12.72 -18.83 6.07
CA CYS A 334 13.37 -18.84 7.37
C CYS A 334 12.73 -17.88 8.39
N TRP A 335 11.45 -17.53 8.20
CA TRP A 335 10.71 -16.71 9.14
C TRP A 335 10.23 -17.55 10.32
N ASN A 336 10.17 -16.90 11.48
CA ASN A 336 9.63 -17.49 12.69
C ASN A 336 8.23 -16.96 12.96
N LYS A 337 7.27 -17.84 13.21
CA LYS A 337 5.95 -17.45 13.70
C LYS A 337 6.06 -17.11 15.18
N ILE A 338 5.89 -15.85 15.53
CA ILE A 338 6.04 -15.34 16.89
C ILE A 338 4.79 -15.63 17.70
N LYS A 339 3.62 -15.35 17.13
CA LYS A 339 2.34 -15.50 17.82
C LYS A 339 1.20 -15.67 16.83
N GLU A 340 0.23 -16.48 17.20
CA GLU A 340 -1.12 -16.47 16.63
C GLU A 340 -2.10 -16.41 17.79
N GLN A 341 -3.03 -15.46 17.73
CA GLN A 341 -4.09 -15.32 18.72
C GLN A 341 -5.29 -14.64 18.07
N GLU A 342 -6.47 -15.22 18.30
CA GLU A 342 -7.69 -14.79 17.61
C GLU A 342 -7.42 -14.65 16.12
N ASP A 343 -7.83 -13.55 15.50
CA ASP A 343 -7.70 -13.35 14.06
C ASP A 343 -6.36 -12.74 13.62
N ILE A 344 -5.31 -12.82 14.46
CA ILE A 344 -4.00 -12.21 14.18
C ILE A 344 -2.91 -13.28 14.25
N ALA A 345 -2.11 -13.38 13.20
CA ALA A 345 -0.87 -14.13 13.20
C ALA A 345 0.31 -13.23 12.81
N ILE A 346 1.42 -13.37 13.52
CA ILE A 346 2.62 -12.53 13.40
C ILE A 346 3.82 -13.43 13.14
N TRP A 347 4.54 -13.13 12.06
CA TRP A 347 5.82 -13.71 11.71
C TRP A 347 6.92 -12.64 11.79
N GLN A 348 8.15 -13.10 12.01
CA GLN A 348 9.33 -12.25 12.01
C GLN A 348 10.36 -12.79 11.03
N LYS A 349 10.82 -11.89 10.15
CA LYS A 349 11.95 -12.12 9.25
C LYS A 349 13.23 -12.26 10.07
N PRO A 350 14.16 -13.17 9.74
CA PRO A 350 15.40 -13.30 10.49
C PRO A 350 16.25 -12.02 10.42
N VAL A 351 17.05 -11.77 11.46
CA VAL A 351 17.94 -10.60 11.54
C VAL A 351 19.16 -10.71 10.63
N ASN A 352 19.49 -11.92 10.15
CA ASN A 352 20.52 -12.21 9.16
C ASN A 352 20.25 -13.58 8.49
N HIS A 353 21.11 -13.98 7.55
CA HIS A 353 20.94 -15.24 6.82
C HIS A 353 21.88 -16.37 7.26
N VAL A 354 22.56 -16.29 8.39
CA VAL A 354 23.52 -17.34 8.83
C VAL A 354 22.86 -18.71 8.90
N HIS A 355 21.77 -18.83 9.67
CA HIS A 355 20.99 -20.08 9.76
C HIS A 355 20.27 -20.43 8.46
N CYS A 356 19.76 -19.43 7.75
CA CYS A 356 19.02 -19.65 6.52
C CYS A 356 19.92 -20.25 5.42
N LYS A 357 21.14 -19.74 5.27
CA LYS A 357 22.15 -20.32 4.37
C LYS A 357 22.54 -21.74 4.77
N ALA A 358 22.65 -22.02 6.07
CA ALA A 358 22.92 -23.37 6.54
C ALA A 358 21.78 -24.35 6.20
N SER A 359 20.52 -23.95 6.40
CA SER A 359 19.37 -24.79 6.04
C SER A 359 19.26 -25.03 4.54
N ARG A 360 19.70 -24.08 3.69
CA ARG A 360 19.76 -24.26 2.22
C ARG A 360 20.74 -25.30 1.72
N LYS A 361 21.72 -25.69 2.53
CA LYS A 361 22.57 -26.85 2.20
C LYS A 361 21.78 -28.16 2.20
N LEU A 362 20.67 -28.22 2.96
CA LEU A 362 19.81 -29.39 3.08
C LEU A 362 18.53 -29.27 2.24
N VAL A 363 17.94 -28.07 2.17
CA VAL A 363 16.69 -27.80 1.45
C VAL A 363 16.92 -26.70 0.42
N GLN A 364 17.04 -27.07 -0.86
CA GLN A 364 17.49 -26.14 -1.91
C GLN A 364 16.42 -25.14 -2.40
N SER A 365 15.18 -25.23 -1.93
CA SER A 365 14.07 -24.38 -2.40
C SER A 365 13.45 -23.52 -1.28
N PRO A 366 13.20 -22.21 -1.51
CA PRO A 366 13.70 -21.42 -2.64
C PRO A 366 15.22 -21.15 -2.53
N PRO A 367 15.94 -21.02 -3.66
CA PRO A 367 17.36 -20.67 -3.65
C PRO A 367 17.57 -19.19 -3.28
N PHE A 368 18.80 -18.79 -2.99
CA PHE A 368 19.16 -17.37 -2.98
C PHE A 368 19.22 -16.84 -4.42
N CYS A 369 18.79 -15.60 -4.60
CA CYS A 369 18.89 -14.97 -5.91
C CYS A 369 20.36 -14.81 -6.33
N PRO A 370 20.66 -14.85 -7.64
CA PRO A 370 21.95 -14.42 -8.17
C PRO A 370 22.28 -13.00 -7.73
N ALA A 371 23.57 -12.62 -7.84
CA ALA A 371 24.00 -11.26 -7.56
C ALA A 371 23.25 -10.27 -8.45
N GLN A 372 22.39 -9.46 -7.84
CA GLN A 372 21.58 -8.44 -8.48
C GLN A 372 21.40 -7.27 -7.53
N ASP A 373 21.01 -6.11 -8.06
CA ASP A 373 20.63 -4.97 -7.24
C ASP A 373 19.30 -5.28 -6.50
N PRO A 374 19.31 -5.38 -5.16
CA PRO A 374 18.10 -5.65 -4.38
C PRO A 374 17.19 -4.42 -4.28
N ASP A 375 17.73 -3.21 -4.50
CA ASP A 375 16.99 -1.95 -4.44
C ASP A 375 16.31 -1.61 -5.78
N ALA A 376 16.73 -2.23 -6.88
CA ALA A 376 16.05 -2.14 -8.18
C ALA A 376 14.61 -2.67 -8.10
N ALA A 377 13.66 -1.77 -8.30
CA ALA A 377 12.23 -2.00 -8.10
C ALA A 377 11.38 -1.73 -9.34
N TRP A 378 11.64 -0.63 -10.06
CA TRP A 378 10.83 -0.22 -11.20
C TRP A 378 11.00 -1.16 -12.39
N TYR A 379 9.89 -1.71 -12.89
CA TYR A 379 9.84 -2.62 -14.03
C TYR A 379 10.62 -3.93 -13.86
N ASN A 380 11.19 -4.19 -12.68
CA ASN A 380 11.82 -5.45 -12.33
C ASN A 380 10.75 -6.49 -12.00
N LYS A 381 10.91 -7.70 -12.54
CA LYS A 381 10.02 -8.83 -12.22
C LYS A 381 10.29 -9.35 -10.82
N MET A 382 9.23 -9.83 -10.17
CA MET A 382 9.38 -10.66 -8.98
C MET A 382 9.99 -12.00 -9.36
N GLU A 383 10.81 -12.57 -8.47
CA GLU A 383 11.51 -13.82 -8.68
C GLU A 383 11.21 -14.77 -7.51
N THR A 384 11.30 -16.08 -7.73
CA THR A 384 11.03 -17.12 -6.73
C THR A 384 12.31 -17.51 -5.98
N CYS A 385 13.11 -16.51 -5.58
CA CYS A 385 14.38 -16.67 -4.87
C CYS A 385 14.49 -15.67 -3.71
N ILE A 386 15.26 -16.02 -2.69
CA ILE A 386 15.47 -15.15 -1.51
C ILE A 386 16.50 -14.08 -1.85
N THR A 387 16.14 -12.80 -1.67
CA THR A 387 17.09 -11.69 -1.83
C THR A 387 18.12 -11.73 -0.70
N ALA A 388 19.41 -11.78 -1.03
CA ALA A 388 20.47 -11.87 -0.02
C ALA A 388 20.53 -10.61 0.87
N LEU A 389 20.59 -10.81 2.18
CA LEU A 389 20.97 -9.78 3.14
C LEU A 389 22.49 -9.60 3.17
N PRO A 390 23.03 -8.43 3.55
CA PRO A 390 24.47 -8.25 3.73
C PRO A 390 25.07 -9.29 4.68
N GLU A 391 26.31 -9.66 4.43
CA GLU A 391 27.04 -10.59 5.29
C GLU A 391 27.24 -10.03 6.69
N VAL A 392 27.30 -10.93 7.66
CA VAL A 392 27.54 -10.63 9.08
C VAL A 392 28.67 -11.50 9.60
N ALA A 393 29.38 -11.00 10.61
CA ALA A 393 30.49 -11.73 11.22
C ALA A 393 30.03 -12.74 12.29
N SER A 394 28.86 -12.51 12.91
CA SER A 394 28.29 -13.39 13.92
C SER A 394 26.79 -13.57 13.75
N ILE A 395 26.22 -14.53 14.47
CA ILE A 395 24.83 -14.95 14.36
C ILE A 395 23.85 -13.99 15.02
N GLU A 396 24.32 -13.18 15.97
CA GLU A 396 23.55 -12.17 16.69
C GLU A 396 23.50 -10.83 15.94
N GLN A 397 24.37 -10.62 14.97
CA GLN A 397 24.47 -9.35 14.24
C GLN A 397 23.29 -9.14 13.29
N VAL A 398 22.76 -7.92 13.27
CA VAL A 398 21.72 -7.50 12.32
C VAL A 398 22.37 -7.17 10.97
N ALA A 399 21.89 -7.81 9.90
CA ALA A 399 22.46 -7.67 8.57
C ALA A 399 22.30 -6.25 8.01
N GLY A 400 23.43 -5.60 7.73
CA GLY A 400 23.45 -4.18 7.32
C GLY A 400 23.29 -3.18 8.46
N GLY A 401 23.39 -3.64 9.72
CA GLY A 401 23.47 -2.80 10.91
C GLY A 401 22.13 -2.52 11.60
N GLU A 402 22.20 -2.31 12.91
CA GLU A 402 21.04 -2.02 13.76
C GLU A 402 20.60 -0.56 13.62
N LEU A 403 19.29 -0.35 13.49
CA LEU A 403 18.70 1.00 13.45
C LEU A 403 18.40 1.47 14.86
N LYS A 404 18.59 2.77 15.11
CA LYS A 404 18.07 3.41 16.33
C LYS A 404 16.54 3.31 16.37
N ASN A 405 15.98 3.27 17.57
CA ASN A 405 14.53 3.36 17.75
C ASN A 405 14.05 4.79 17.45
N TRP A 406 12.75 4.92 17.19
CA TRP A 406 12.08 6.21 17.15
C TRP A 406 11.96 6.77 18.58
N PRO A 407 12.20 8.08 18.80
CA PRO A 407 12.42 9.14 17.81
C PRO A 407 13.88 9.38 17.39
N GLU A 408 14.88 8.75 18.04
CA GLU A 408 16.31 8.98 17.75
C GLU A 408 16.68 8.69 16.30
N ARG A 409 15.98 7.73 15.67
CA ARG A 409 16.12 7.36 14.25
C ARG A 409 15.99 8.55 13.31
N LEU A 410 15.18 9.57 13.65
CA LEU A 410 14.88 10.69 12.76
C LEU A 410 16.14 11.42 12.27
N THR A 411 17.16 11.51 13.11
CA THR A 411 18.38 12.29 12.83
C THR A 411 19.66 11.48 12.95
N ALA A 412 19.55 10.18 13.20
CA ALA A 412 20.69 9.28 13.25
C ALA A 412 21.11 8.89 11.83
N VAL A 413 22.42 8.94 11.55
CA VAL A 413 22.96 8.45 10.26
C VAL A 413 22.61 6.97 10.12
N PRO A 414 21.86 6.55 9.07
CA PRO A 414 21.52 5.16 8.86
C PRO A 414 22.75 4.27 8.63
N PRO A 415 22.78 3.03 9.16
CA PRO A 415 23.85 2.08 8.94
C PRO A 415 24.23 1.85 7.46
N ARG A 416 23.25 1.91 6.56
CA ARG A 416 23.44 1.77 5.11
C ARG A 416 24.30 2.90 4.50
N ILE A 417 24.21 4.11 5.07
CA ILE A 417 25.05 5.26 4.68
C ILE A 417 26.43 5.11 5.31
N SER A 418 26.51 4.85 6.62
CA SER A 418 27.79 4.76 7.33
C SER A 418 28.67 3.58 6.88
N SER A 419 28.07 2.52 6.33
CA SER A 419 28.81 1.38 5.76
C SER A 419 29.41 1.65 4.38
N GLY A 420 29.07 2.78 3.74
CA GLY A 420 29.46 3.07 2.37
C GLY A 420 28.74 2.23 1.31
N SER A 421 27.63 1.56 1.68
CA SER A 421 26.89 0.70 0.75
C SER A 421 25.99 1.46 -0.24
N LEU A 422 25.84 2.77 -0.07
CA LEU A 422 25.11 3.64 -1.01
C LEU A 422 26.11 4.52 -1.76
N GLU A 423 26.09 4.42 -3.08
CA GLU A 423 26.87 5.31 -3.93
C GLU A 423 26.27 6.73 -3.91
N GLY A 424 27.14 7.75 -3.79
CA GLY A 424 26.74 9.16 -3.87
C GLY A 424 26.12 9.76 -2.60
N VAL A 425 26.01 9.03 -1.48
CA VAL A 425 25.48 9.56 -0.21
C VAL A 425 26.43 9.25 0.94
N THR A 426 26.97 10.29 1.59
CA THR A 426 27.86 10.15 2.76
C THR A 426 27.18 10.53 4.08
N ALA A 427 27.80 10.15 5.20
CA ALA A 427 27.33 10.53 6.53
C ALA A 427 27.34 12.05 6.73
N GLU A 428 28.36 12.73 6.19
CA GLU A 428 28.50 14.19 6.25
C GLU A 428 27.38 14.89 5.49
N MET A 429 27.06 14.42 4.27
CA MET A 429 25.95 14.95 3.47
C MET A 429 24.62 14.80 4.23
N PHE A 430 24.37 13.62 4.81
CA PHE A 430 23.16 13.38 5.61
C PHE A 430 23.06 14.33 6.81
N LEU A 431 24.17 14.57 7.53
CA LEU A 431 24.18 15.46 8.70
C LEU A 431 23.97 16.93 8.30
N GLN A 432 24.55 17.36 7.17
CA GLN A 432 24.33 18.70 6.62
C GLN A 432 22.87 18.90 6.19
N ASP A 433 22.28 17.94 5.47
CA ASP A 433 20.87 17.98 5.07
C ASP A 433 19.93 17.95 6.28
N THR A 434 20.25 17.14 7.30
CA THR A 434 19.51 17.10 8.57
C THR A 434 19.52 18.46 9.27
N ALA A 435 20.66 19.17 9.30
CA ALA A 435 20.75 20.50 9.88
C ALA A 435 19.93 21.52 9.09
N LEU A 436 19.95 21.44 7.75
CA LEU A 436 19.15 22.27 6.87
C LEU A 436 17.64 22.04 7.08
N TRP A 437 17.21 20.78 7.18
CA TRP A 437 15.83 20.40 7.49
C TRP A 437 15.36 20.95 8.82
N LYS A 438 16.17 20.83 9.89
CA LYS A 438 15.86 21.41 11.20
C LYS A 438 15.64 22.92 11.11
N LYS A 439 16.49 23.64 10.38
CA LYS A 439 16.35 25.08 10.16
C LYS A 439 15.06 25.42 9.40
N ARG A 440 14.77 24.71 8.31
CA ARG A 440 13.58 24.94 7.47
C ARG A 440 12.29 24.64 8.22
N VAL A 441 12.19 23.50 8.90
CA VAL A 441 11.02 23.15 9.72
C VAL A 441 10.84 24.15 10.86
N GLY A 442 11.94 24.62 11.47
CA GLY A 442 11.91 25.69 12.47
C GLY A 442 11.26 26.97 11.92
N TYR A 443 11.67 27.42 10.74
CA TYR A 443 11.07 28.57 10.05
C TYR A 443 9.60 28.33 9.68
N TYR A 444 9.25 27.18 9.10
CA TYR A 444 7.86 26.90 8.73
C TYR A 444 6.92 26.89 9.94
N LYS A 445 7.41 26.50 11.13
CA LYS A 445 6.63 26.59 12.37
C LYS A 445 6.34 28.02 12.81
N THR A 446 7.18 29.01 12.44
CA THR A 446 6.92 30.43 12.75
C THR A 446 5.94 31.08 11.78
N VAL A 447 5.85 30.56 10.55
CA VAL A 447 4.92 31.05 9.52
C VAL A 447 3.57 30.34 9.63
N ILE A 448 3.58 29.02 9.82
CA ILE A 448 2.41 28.16 9.91
C ILE A 448 2.29 27.69 11.35
N ASN A 449 1.61 28.51 12.17
CA ASN A 449 1.42 28.26 13.61
C ASN A 449 0.78 26.89 13.92
N GLN A 450 0.08 26.27 12.95
CA GLN A 450 -0.50 24.93 13.08
C GLN A 450 0.55 23.81 13.09
N LEU A 451 1.68 23.96 12.38
CA LEU A 451 2.77 22.96 12.36
C LEU A 451 3.53 22.84 13.69
N GLY A 452 3.40 23.86 14.55
CA GLY A 452 4.00 23.89 15.88
C GLY A 452 3.12 23.30 16.98
N ARG A 453 1.82 23.08 16.71
CA ARG A 453 0.89 22.51 17.68
C ARG A 453 1.02 20.98 17.65
N ARG A 454 1.29 20.35 18.80
CA ARG A 454 0.95 18.92 18.93
C ARG A 454 -0.56 18.82 18.75
N ALA A 455 -1.02 17.78 18.06
CA ALA A 455 -2.43 17.45 18.10
C ALA A 455 -2.77 17.23 19.57
N ASP A 456 -3.43 18.21 20.19
CA ASP A 456 -3.90 18.07 21.56
C ASP A 456 -4.78 16.82 21.56
N THR A 457 -4.40 15.83 22.38
CA THR A 457 -5.29 14.74 22.75
C THR A 457 -6.59 15.37 23.20
N VAL A 458 -7.61 15.30 22.35
CA VAL A 458 -8.98 15.56 22.76
C VAL A 458 -9.28 14.49 23.80
N THR A 459 -9.08 14.83 25.07
CA THR A 459 -9.68 14.13 26.18
C THR A 459 -11.18 14.28 26.00
N CYS A 460 -11.83 13.30 25.35
CA CYS A 460 -13.26 13.13 25.52
C CYS A 460 -13.48 12.90 27.01
N SER A 461 -13.98 13.93 27.67
CA SER A 461 -14.54 13.79 29.01
C SER A 461 -15.72 12.82 28.88
N THR A 462 -15.76 11.88 29.83
CA THR A 462 -16.64 10.71 29.96
C THR A 462 -18.08 10.89 29.53
#